data_AF-A0AAE9ER34-F1
#
_entry.id   AF-A0AAE9ER34-F1
#
_cell.length_a   1.000
_cell.length_b   1.000
_cell.length_c   1.000
_cell.angle_alpha   90.00
_cell.angle_beta   90.00
_cell.angle_gamma   90.00
#
_symmetry.space_group_name_H-M   'P 1'
#
loop_
_entity.id
_entity.type
_entity.pdbx_description
1 polymer ?
#
loop_
_entity_poly.entity_id
_entity_poly.type
_entity_poly.pdbx_seq_one_letter_code
_entity_poly.pdbx_strand_id
1 'polypeptide(L)'
;MIPLAFQLQDYPVPRPFSFIYKILRKKPTVQLCPFVFHSIALSLFASILGPFGGFFASGFKRAFKIKDFGDVIPGHGGLMDRFDCQLLMGTFVMVYIHSFIRVPDASKLIKQIMTLEPNEQLDIFNLLKSELSKTGLL
;
A
#
# COMPACT_ATOMS: atom_id res chain seq x y z
N MET A 1 -8.67 17.82 -9.78
CA MET A 1 -7.34 18.05 -9.18
C MET A 1 -6.57 16.75 -9.27
N ILE A 2 -5.36 16.75 -9.87
CA ILE A 2 -4.55 15.52 -10.00
C ILE A 2 -4.02 15.14 -8.60
N PRO A 3 -4.16 13.88 -8.15
CA PRO A 3 -3.68 13.48 -6.83
C PRO A 3 -2.17 13.71 -6.68
N LEU A 4 -1.73 14.09 -5.47
CA LEU A 4 -0.32 14.38 -5.17
C LEU A 4 0.62 13.21 -5.58
N ALA A 5 0.14 11.98 -5.49
CA ALA A 5 0.87 10.78 -5.89
C ALA A 5 1.27 10.73 -7.38
N PHE A 6 0.59 11.47 -8.26
CA PHE A 6 0.85 11.55 -9.70
C PHE A 6 1.53 12.86 -10.11
N GLN A 7 1.81 13.75 -9.15
CA GLN A 7 2.52 14.99 -9.43
C GLN A 7 4.04 14.74 -9.38
N LEU A 8 4.76 15.39 -10.29
CA LEU A 8 6.21 15.28 -10.38
C LEU A 8 6.84 15.94 -9.16
N GLN A 9 7.73 15.23 -8.46
CA GLN A 9 8.46 15.75 -7.31
C GLN A 9 9.96 15.51 -7.48
N ASP A 10 10.77 16.47 -7.00
CA ASP A 10 12.23 16.37 -7.01
C ASP A 10 12.72 15.55 -5.82
N TYR A 11 13.38 14.42 -6.10
CA TYR A 11 13.99 13.56 -5.09
C TYR A 11 15.53 13.65 -5.15
N PRO A 12 16.22 13.79 -4.00
CA PRO A 12 17.68 13.78 -3.96
C PRO A 12 18.20 12.36 -4.24
N VAL A 13 19.24 12.26 -5.07
CA VAL A 13 19.88 10.98 -5.37
C VAL A 13 20.68 10.49 -4.16
N PRO A 14 20.46 9.26 -3.67
CA PRO A 14 21.21 8.71 -2.54
C PRO A 14 22.70 8.47 -2.87
N ARG A 15 23.57 8.58 -1.86
CA ARG A 15 25.00 8.21 -1.98
C ARG A 15 25.10 6.67 -2.05
N PRO A 16 25.89 6.08 -2.96
CA PRO A 16 27.00 6.67 -3.72
C PRO A 16 26.64 7.25 -5.10
N PHE A 17 25.41 7.05 -5.59
CA PHE A 17 25.00 7.45 -6.94
C PHE A 17 25.11 8.96 -7.20
N SER A 18 25.03 9.78 -6.15
CA SER A 18 25.26 11.23 -6.25
C SER A 18 26.68 11.59 -6.76
N PHE A 19 27.67 10.70 -6.63
CA PHE A 19 29.04 10.93 -7.11
C PHE A 19 29.08 11.05 -8.64
N ILE A 20 28.29 10.25 -9.35
CA ILE A 20 28.17 10.29 -10.82
C ILE A 20 27.57 11.63 -11.25
N TYR A 21 26.53 12.11 -10.58
CA TYR A 21 25.93 13.41 -10.87
C TYR A 21 26.88 14.58 -10.59
N LYS A 22 27.74 14.46 -9.57
CA LYS A 22 28.81 15.41 -9.27
C LYS A 22 29.89 15.42 -10.37
N ILE A 23 30.29 14.23 -10.86
CA ILE A 23 31.20 14.10 -12.01
C ILE A 23 30.59 14.76 -13.26
N LEU A 24 29.27 14.64 -13.43
CA LEU A 24 28.52 15.13 -14.58
C LEU A 24 28.10 16.62 -14.47
N ARG A 25 28.54 17.36 -13.44
CA ARG A 25 28.16 18.76 -13.14
C ARG A 25 26.64 19.03 -13.12
N LYS A 26 25.80 18.02 -12.94
CA LYS A 26 24.34 18.18 -12.83
C LYS A 26 23.91 18.18 -11.37
N LYS A 27 22.82 18.89 -11.07
CA LYS A 27 22.17 18.78 -9.75
C LYS A 27 21.77 17.31 -9.52
N PRO A 28 22.08 16.71 -8.35
CA PRO A 28 21.78 15.32 -8.05
C PRO A 28 20.31 15.15 -7.66
N THR A 29 19.40 15.61 -8.51
CA THR A 29 17.96 15.55 -8.32
C THR A 29 17.33 14.78 -9.47
N VAL A 30 16.40 13.88 -9.14
CA VAL A 30 15.62 13.13 -10.11
C VAL A 30 14.15 13.47 -9.93
N GLN A 31 13.48 13.75 -11.05
CA GLN A 31 12.06 14.04 -11.10
C GLN A 31 11.29 12.74 -11.24
N LEU A 32 10.55 12.37 -10.21
CA LEU A 32 9.76 11.14 -10.17
C LEU A 32 8.40 11.42 -9.56
N CYS A 33 7.37 10.75 -10.07
CA CYS A 33 6.08 10.72 -9.41
C CYS A 33 6.14 9.76 -8.20
N PRO A 34 5.59 10.12 -7.03
CA PRO A 34 5.54 9.23 -5.86
C PRO A 34 4.95 7.84 -6.16
N PHE A 35 3.99 7.76 -7.09
CA PHE A 35 3.43 6.51 -7.61
C PHE A 35 4.48 5.48 -8.06
N VAL A 36 5.63 5.92 -8.57
CA VAL A 36 6.71 5.03 -9.03
C VAL A 36 7.28 4.22 -7.87
N PHE A 37 7.49 4.84 -6.71
CA PHE A 37 7.97 4.13 -5.53
C PHE A 37 6.98 3.07 -5.06
N HIS A 38 5.68 3.40 -5.07
CA HIS A 38 4.65 2.42 -4.73
C HIS A 38 4.59 1.26 -5.73
N SER A 39 4.76 1.55 -7.02
CA SER A 39 4.78 0.52 -8.07
C SER A 39 5.97 -0.44 -7.93
N ILE A 40 7.15 0.09 -7.60
CA ILE A 40 8.35 -0.72 -7.35
C ILE A 40 8.15 -1.62 -6.12
N ALA A 41 7.58 -1.10 -5.04
CA ALA A 41 7.32 -1.90 -3.85
C ALA A 41 6.32 -3.03 -4.13
N LEU A 42 5.22 -2.74 -4.83
CA LEU A 42 4.22 -3.74 -5.22
C LEU A 42 4.78 -4.78 -6.18
N SER A 43 5.59 -4.37 -7.17
CA SER A 43 6.17 -5.30 -8.15
C SER A 43 7.22 -6.21 -7.52
N LEU A 44 8.05 -5.68 -6.61
CA LEU A 44 9.02 -6.49 -5.87
C LEU A 44 8.32 -7.53 -5.00
N PHE A 45 7.27 -7.12 -4.28
CA PHE A 45 6.45 -8.05 -3.51
C PHE A 45 5.83 -9.12 -4.40
N ALA A 46 5.24 -8.73 -5.53
CA ALA A 46 4.64 -9.67 -6.49
C ALA A 46 5.65 -10.67 -7.06
N SER A 47 6.85 -10.21 -7.40
CA SER A 47 7.92 -11.05 -7.93
C SER A 47 8.39 -12.10 -6.92
N ILE A 48 8.41 -11.77 -5.62
CA ILE A 48 8.86 -12.70 -4.59
C ILE A 48 7.73 -13.64 -4.19
N LEU A 49 6.54 -13.11 -3.86
CA LEU A 49 5.45 -13.88 -3.26
C LEU A 49 4.66 -14.69 -4.28
N GLY A 50 4.62 -14.29 -5.55
CA GLY A 50 3.93 -15.03 -6.62
C GLY A 50 4.38 -16.50 -6.69
N PRO A 51 5.69 -16.79 -6.82
CA PRO A 51 6.21 -18.15 -6.78
C PRO A 51 5.90 -18.92 -5.47
N PHE A 52 5.98 -18.25 -4.31
CA PHE A 52 5.70 -18.90 -3.01
C PHE A 52 4.23 -19.29 -2.83
N GLY A 53 3.29 -18.52 -3.40
CA GLY A 53 1.86 -18.88 -3.39
C GLY A 53 1.61 -20.25 -4.02
N GLY A 54 2.14 -20.47 -5.22
CA GLY A 54 2.01 -21.75 -5.92
C GLY A 54 2.68 -22.92 -5.19
N PHE A 55 3.81 -22.67 -4.51
CA PHE A 55 4.43 -23.69 -3.66
C PHE A 55 3.56 -24.05 -2.45
N PHE A 56 2.92 -23.07 -1.82
CA PHE A 56 2.04 -23.30 -0.68
C PHE A 56 0.83 -24.16 -1.08
N ALA A 57 0.15 -23.85 -2.19
CA ALA A 57 -0.95 -24.67 -2.68
C ALA A 57 -0.49 -26.09 -3.05
N SER A 58 0.67 -26.24 -3.70
CA SER A 58 1.24 -27.57 -3.99
C SER A 58 1.52 -28.36 -2.70
N GLY A 59 2.06 -27.73 -1.67
CA GLY A 59 2.32 -28.34 -0.36
C GLY A 59 1.05 -28.78 0.34
N PHE A 60 0.02 -27.93 0.34
CA PHE A 60 -1.27 -28.23 0.94
C PHE A 60 -1.95 -29.42 0.25
N LYS A 61 -1.94 -29.46 -1.09
CA LYS A 61 -2.44 -30.61 -1.86
C LYS A 61 -1.79 -31.94 -1.47
N ARG A 62 -0.46 -31.94 -1.28
CA ARG A 62 0.28 -33.14 -0.83
C ARG A 62 -0.07 -33.56 0.59
N ALA A 63 -0.26 -32.61 1.50
CA ALA A 63 -0.62 -32.89 2.89
C ALA A 63 -1.98 -33.60 3.02
N PHE A 64 -2.95 -33.24 2.17
CA PHE A 64 -4.28 -33.85 2.18
C PHE A 64 -4.43 -35.07 1.24
N LYS A 65 -3.37 -35.45 0.49
CA LYS A 65 -3.41 -36.49 -0.56
C LYS A 65 -4.50 -36.25 -1.62
N ILE A 66 -4.91 -34.99 -1.80
CA ILE A 66 -5.89 -34.57 -2.81
C ILE A 66 -5.10 -33.99 -3.98
N LYS A 67 -5.36 -34.49 -5.20
CA LYS A 67 -4.59 -34.10 -6.38
C LYS A 67 -4.96 -32.71 -6.90
N ASP A 68 -6.26 -32.37 -6.85
CA ASP A 68 -6.82 -31.09 -7.27
C ASP A 68 -8.03 -30.76 -6.36
N PHE A 69 -8.20 -29.49 -5.97
CA PHE A 69 -9.34 -29.04 -5.14
C PHE A 69 -10.69 -29.03 -5.88
N GLY A 70 -10.73 -29.51 -7.13
CA GLY A 70 -11.93 -29.70 -7.95
C GLY A 70 -11.62 -29.67 -9.44
N ASP A 71 -12.40 -30.41 -10.25
CA ASP A 71 -12.31 -30.45 -11.72
C ASP A 71 -13.26 -29.42 -12.35
N VAL A 72 -13.05 -28.13 -12.06
CA VAL A 72 -13.91 -27.07 -12.62
C VAL A 72 -13.68 -26.92 -14.14
N ILE A 73 -12.47 -27.18 -14.62
CA ILE A 73 -12.15 -27.21 -16.06
C ILE A 73 -11.31 -28.48 -16.34
N PRO A 74 -11.83 -29.43 -17.14
CA PRO A 74 -11.12 -30.67 -17.41
C PRO A 74 -9.77 -30.38 -18.09
N GLY A 75 -8.68 -30.82 -17.43
CA GLY A 75 -7.30 -30.66 -17.91
C GLY A 75 -6.60 -29.35 -17.57
N HIS A 76 -7.21 -28.43 -16.80
CA HIS A 76 -6.63 -27.10 -16.49
C HIS A 76 -6.33 -26.84 -15.00
N GLY A 77 -6.54 -27.84 -14.14
CA GLY A 77 -6.36 -27.77 -12.69
C GLY A 77 -7.53 -27.12 -11.95
N GLY A 78 -7.46 -27.10 -10.62
CA GLY A 78 -8.52 -26.54 -9.78
C GLY A 78 -8.55 -25.01 -9.80
N LEU A 79 -9.76 -24.43 -9.68
CA LEU A 79 -9.96 -22.98 -9.55
C LEU A 79 -9.13 -22.41 -8.38
N MET A 80 -9.11 -23.13 -7.27
CA MET A 80 -8.36 -22.76 -6.05
C MET A 80 -6.85 -22.61 -6.31
N ASP A 81 -6.27 -23.40 -7.22
CA ASP A 81 -4.84 -23.34 -7.57
C ASP A 81 -4.48 -22.11 -8.43
N ARG A 82 -5.48 -21.39 -8.94
CA ARG A 82 -5.27 -20.14 -9.69
C ARG A 82 -5.53 -18.92 -8.82
N PHE A 83 -6.41 -19.06 -7.84
CA PHE A 83 -6.80 -17.98 -6.93
C PHE A 83 -5.95 -17.87 -5.67
N ASP A 84 -5.17 -18.89 -5.31
CA ASP A 84 -4.28 -18.91 -4.15
C ASP A 84 -3.30 -17.71 -4.11
N CYS A 85 -2.55 -17.47 -5.18
CA CYS A 85 -1.63 -16.36 -5.28
C CYS A 85 -2.36 -15.02 -5.45
N GLN A 86 -3.52 -15.02 -6.12
CA GLN A 86 -4.31 -13.82 -6.37
C GLN A 86 -4.98 -13.30 -5.09
N LEU A 87 -5.46 -14.19 -4.22
CA LEU A 87 -6.03 -13.84 -2.91
C LEU A 87 -4.95 -13.25 -1.99
N LEU A 88 -3.76 -13.86 -1.96
CA LEU A 88 -2.64 -13.34 -1.19
C LEU A 88 -2.19 -11.97 -1.72
N MET A 89 -2.11 -11.82 -3.05
CA MET A 89 -1.77 -10.54 -3.68
C MET A 89 -2.82 -9.46 -3.41
N GLY A 90 -4.10 -9.79 -3.56
CA GLY A 90 -5.21 -8.87 -3.33
C GLY A 90 -5.26 -8.36 -1.90
N THR A 91 -5.06 -9.26 -0.92
CA THR A 91 -5.01 -8.91 0.50
C THR A 91 -3.86 -7.93 0.78
N PHE A 92 -2.66 -8.24 0.27
CA PHE A 92 -1.50 -7.36 0.43
C PHE A 92 -1.72 -5.99 -0.21
N VAL A 93 -2.21 -5.94 -1.45
CA VAL A 93 -2.48 -4.68 -2.16
C VAL A 93 -3.48 -3.83 -1.37
N MET A 94 -4.52 -4.43 -0.80
CA MET A 94 -5.51 -3.71 0.00
C MET A 94 -4.91 -3.10 1.26
N VAL A 95 -4.12 -3.89 2.01
CA VAL A 95 -3.40 -3.39 3.19
C VAL A 95 -2.40 -2.31 2.82
N TYR A 96 -1.68 -2.48 1.70
CA TYR A 96 -0.69 -1.53 1.22
C TYR A 96 -1.32 -0.18 0.85
N ILE A 97 -2.41 -0.20 0.10
CA ILE A 97 -3.16 1.01 -0.26
C ILE A 97 -3.66 1.70 1.01
N HIS A 98 -4.25 0.96 1.95
CA HIS A 98 -4.79 1.54 3.18
C HIS A 98 -3.71 2.14 4.09
N SER A 99 -2.53 1.52 4.15
CA SER A 99 -1.46 1.93 5.06
C SER A 99 -0.55 3.02 4.49
N PHE A 100 -0.23 2.95 3.20
CA PHE A 100 0.80 3.80 2.58
C PHE A 100 0.27 4.82 1.57
N ILE A 101 -0.88 4.56 0.94
CA ILE A 101 -1.40 5.43 -0.15
C ILE A 101 -2.56 6.30 0.35
N ARG A 102 -3.39 5.79 1.26
CA ARG A 102 -4.57 6.50 1.75
C ARG A 102 -4.15 7.68 2.63
N VAL A 103 -4.10 8.86 2.03
CA VAL A 103 -3.91 10.13 2.76
C VAL A 103 -5.11 10.34 3.71
N PRO A 104 -4.88 10.73 4.98
CA PRO A 104 -5.96 11.10 5.89
C PRO A 104 -6.77 12.25 5.28
N ASP A 105 -8.02 11.97 4.91
CA ASP A 105 -8.94 12.97 4.39
C ASP A 105 -9.68 13.60 5.57
N ALA A 106 -9.35 14.85 5.89
CA ALA A 106 -10.00 15.61 6.95
C ALA A 106 -11.52 15.60 6.81
N SER A 107 -12.05 15.60 5.58
CA SER A 107 -13.49 15.55 5.32
C SER A 107 -14.12 14.24 5.79
N LYS A 108 -13.40 13.11 5.68
CA LYS A 108 -13.87 11.82 6.18
C LYS A 108 -13.82 11.77 7.70
N LEU A 109 -12.78 12.31 8.31
CA LEU A 109 -12.67 12.40 9.77
C LEU A 109 -13.79 13.25 10.35
N ILE A 110 -14.07 14.41 9.76
CA ILE A 110 -15.19 15.26 10.19
C ILE A 110 -16.52 14.51 10.04
N LYS A 111 -16.76 13.84 8.90
CA LYS A 111 -17.98 13.02 8.74
C LYS A 111 -18.10 11.91 9.79
N GLN A 112 -17.01 11.26 10.16
CA GLN A 112 -17.00 10.25 11.22
C GLN A 112 -17.29 10.87 12.59
N ILE A 113 -16.73 12.04 12.89
CA ILE A 113 -17.01 12.76 14.14
C ILE A 113 -18.50 13.16 14.19
N MET A 114 -19.07 13.63 13.08
CA MET A 114 -20.49 14.02 13.01
C MET A 114 -21.47 12.83 13.17
N THR A 115 -21.01 11.59 13.02
CA THR A 115 -21.84 10.40 13.28
C THR A 115 -21.85 9.94 14.74
N LEU A 116 -20.98 10.50 15.59
CA LEU A 116 -20.93 10.18 17.03
C LEU A 116 -22.04 10.89 17.81
N GLU A 117 -22.26 10.46 19.05
CA GLU A 117 -23.19 11.10 19.98
C GLU A 117 -22.77 12.56 20.26
N PRO A 118 -23.71 13.50 20.45
CA PRO A 118 -23.39 14.92 20.64
C PRO A 118 -22.40 15.20 21.79
N ASN A 119 -22.44 14.38 22.84
CA ASN A 119 -21.52 14.50 23.98
C ASN A 119 -20.07 14.15 23.58
N GLU A 120 -19.88 13.07 22.82
CA GLU A 120 -18.55 12.65 22.34
C GLU A 120 -17.98 13.67 21.35
N GLN A 121 -18.83 14.31 20.54
CA GLN A 121 -18.42 15.39 19.64
C GLN A 121 -17.84 16.58 20.41
N LEU A 122 -18.49 16.98 21.51
CA LEU A 122 -18.02 18.08 22.37
C LEU A 122 -16.70 17.73 23.07
N ASP A 123 -16.53 16.49 23.51
CA ASP A 123 -15.29 16.01 24.13
C ASP A 123 -14.12 16.06 23.14
N ILE A 124 -14.32 15.57 21.91
CA ILE A 124 -13.31 15.65 20.84
C ILE A 124 -12.96 17.10 20.53
N PHE A 125 -13.95 17.99 20.44
CA PHE A 125 -13.71 19.41 20.19
C PHE A 125 -12.88 20.06 21.30
N ASN A 126 -13.22 19.82 22.57
CA ASN A 126 -12.49 20.36 23.71
C ASN A 126 -11.06 19.81 23.78
N LEU A 127 -10.86 18.53 23.49
CA LEU A 127 -9.54 17.91 23.41
C LEU A 127 -8.69 18.57 22.31
N LEU A 128 -9.25 18.69 21.09
CA LEU A 128 -8.57 19.32 19.97
C LEU A 128 -8.19 20.77 20.28
N LYS A 129 -9.10 21.54 20.88
CA LYS A 129 -8.85 22.92 21.31
C LYS A 129 -7.71 22.99 22.32
N SER A 130 -7.67 22.08 23.29
CA SER A 130 -6.61 22.06 24.31
C SER A 130 -5.23 21.76 23.71
N GLU A 131 -5.14 20.84 22.75
CA GLU A 131 -3.88 20.49 22.08
C GLU A 131 -3.38 21.61 21.17
N LEU A 132 -4.29 22.26 20.43
CA LEU A 132 -3.91 23.39 19.58
C LEU A 132 -3.41 24.59 20.40
N SER A 133 -4.00 24.82 21.58
CA SER A 133 -3.55 25.90 22.47
C SER A 133 -2.20 25.59 23.15
N LYS A 134 -1.96 24.34 23.54
CA LYS A 134 -0.63 23.89 24.02
C LYS A 134 0.46 24.07 22.96
N THR A 135 0.12 23.87 21.70
CA THR A 135 1.08 23.99 20.57
C THR A 135 1.29 25.45 20.15
N GLY A 136 0.55 26.42 20.73
CA GLY A 136 0.63 27.84 20.40
C GLY A 136 0.01 28.22 19.05
N LEU A 137 -0.83 27.34 18.50
CA LEU A 137 -1.58 27.60 17.26
C LEU A 137 -2.90 28.34 17.51
N LEU A 138 -3.41 28.30 18.76
CA LEU A 138 -4.67 28.91 19.20
C LEU A 138 -4.56 29.57 20.59
#